data_AF-A0A7X2TI97-F1
#
_entry.id   AF-A0A7X2TI97-F1
#
_cell.length_a   1.000
_cell.length_b   1.000
_cell.length_c   1.000
_cell.angle_alpha   90.00
_cell.angle_beta   90.00
_cell.angle_gamma   90.00
#
_symmetry.space_group_name_H-M   'P 1'
#
loop_
_entity.id
_entity.type
_entity.pdbx_description
1 polymer ?
#
loop_
_entity_poly.entity_id
_entity_poly.type
_entity_poly.pdbx_seq_one_letter_code
_entity_poly.pdbx_strand_id
1 'polypeptide(L)'
;MSGPEIRPSEDDERLDDGAAEAAPVEPAPAWLIDFRRSDHRRGFYQSLGNHALVFAERGTDHLVVSFDNLSSAREDRIEREPWGYGFVAKNGWSHLGVMAFRPDWFRDPDLFAALEHLRDAGFFRRFRSVTLMGTSMGGYAACALAWLAPGCRVIAFSPQSTLRADLVPWEERFAAGRRADWDGPYADAAVEAGAADKVWLVYDPHFAPDRQHVERFSGPNIHPLRARHGGHKTALVLRRAEILSEIVRQVVEDKLTERRFYGMYRRVRHLPWFLASLSDSMLARGRFGLSTRLIHYLRRRGQGFAAHNLRKKHSQVAGSDPLMPAGASRRPVDQQGA
;
A
#
# COMPACT_ATOMS: atom_id res chain seq x y z
N MET A 1 43.03 -16.51 -76.40
CA MET A 1 41.57 -16.61 -76.23
C MET A 1 41.27 -16.27 -74.80
N SER A 2 40.70 -15.08 -74.60
CA SER A 2 40.43 -14.47 -73.31
C SER A 2 39.10 -15.00 -72.79
N GLY A 3 39.11 -15.81 -71.73
CA GLY A 3 37.93 -16.04 -70.91
C GLY A 3 37.88 -14.99 -69.81
N PRO A 4 36.76 -14.27 -69.59
CA PRO A 4 36.72 -13.26 -68.56
C PRO A 4 36.56 -13.89 -67.18
N GLU A 5 37.40 -13.40 -66.27
CA GLU A 5 37.21 -13.32 -64.83
C GLU A 5 35.81 -12.81 -64.45
N ILE A 6 35.18 -13.45 -63.47
CA ILE A 6 34.47 -12.75 -62.39
C ILE A 6 34.99 -13.29 -61.06
N ARG A 7 35.27 -12.33 -60.18
CA ARG A 7 36.13 -12.32 -59.01
C ARG A 7 35.52 -12.95 -57.75
N PRO A 8 36.36 -13.22 -56.73
CA PRO A 8 35.99 -13.90 -55.50
C PRO A 8 35.43 -12.93 -54.45
N SER A 9 34.61 -13.42 -53.52
CA SER A 9 34.50 -12.86 -52.16
C SER A 9 33.68 -13.81 -51.26
N GLU A 10 34.37 -14.72 -50.59
CA GLU A 10 33.97 -15.18 -49.25
C GLU A 10 35.11 -14.82 -48.29
N ASP A 11 35.43 -13.51 -48.23
CA ASP A 11 36.04 -12.90 -47.06
C ASP A 11 34.87 -12.33 -46.25
N ASP A 12 34.56 -12.93 -45.10
CA ASP A 12 35.07 -12.52 -43.78
C ASP A 12 34.16 -11.46 -43.18
N GLU A 13 33.36 -11.87 -42.20
CA GLU A 13 33.16 -11.06 -41.00
C GLU A 13 32.65 -11.96 -39.88
N ARG A 14 33.61 -12.41 -39.06
CA ARG A 14 33.39 -12.79 -37.67
C ARG A 14 32.48 -11.75 -37.01
N LEU A 15 31.30 -12.15 -36.56
CA LEU A 15 30.66 -11.45 -35.44
C LEU A 15 31.29 -11.99 -34.15
N ASP A 16 32.47 -11.44 -33.89
CA ASP A 16 32.99 -11.09 -32.58
C ASP A 16 32.46 -11.91 -31.40
N ASP A 17 33.22 -12.95 -31.02
CA ASP A 17 33.32 -13.44 -29.64
C ASP A 17 34.03 -12.37 -28.79
N GLY A 18 33.45 -11.17 -28.73
CA GLY A 18 33.61 -10.30 -27.61
C GLY A 18 32.81 -10.96 -26.51
N ALA A 19 33.47 -11.42 -25.45
CA ALA A 19 32.81 -11.83 -24.22
C ALA A 19 32.00 -10.64 -23.69
N ALA A 20 30.81 -10.44 -24.26
CA ALA A 20 29.76 -9.68 -23.63
C ALA A 20 29.59 -10.39 -22.30
N GLU A 21 29.98 -9.70 -21.23
CA GLU A 21 29.55 -10.02 -19.87
C GLU A 21 28.13 -10.53 -19.99
N ALA A 22 27.93 -11.84 -19.77
CA ALA A 22 26.64 -12.46 -19.97
C ALA A 22 25.68 -11.63 -19.14
N ALA A 23 24.82 -10.85 -19.81
CA ALA A 23 23.90 -9.97 -19.14
C ALA A 23 23.22 -10.80 -18.06
N PRO A 24 23.17 -10.32 -16.80
CA PRO A 24 22.68 -11.13 -15.70
C PRO A 24 21.38 -11.79 -16.14
N VAL A 25 21.30 -13.12 -16.04
CA VAL A 25 20.09 -13.86 -16.42
C VAL A 25 19.02 -13.43 -15.42
N GLU A 26 18.27 -12.41 -15.81
CA GLU A 26 17.21 -11.86 -14.99
C GLU A 26 16.08 -12.89 -14.92
N PRO A 27 15.67 -13.32 -13.72
CA PRO A 27 14.57 -14.26 -13.60
C PRO A 27 13.29 -13.62 -14.15
N ALA A 28 12.61 -14.32 -15.06
CA ALA A 28 11.33 -13.86 -15.58
C ALA A 28 10.34 -13.60 -14.42
N PRO A 29 9.54 -12.52 -14.47
CA PRO A 29 8.55 -12.26 -13.44
C PRO A 29 7.49 -13.37 -13.41
N ALA A 30 6.89 -13.62 -12.23
CA ALA A 30 5.95 -14.72 -12.06
C ALA A 30 4.74 -14.65 -13.00
N TRP A 31 4.29 -13.43 -13.37
CA TRP A 31 3.21 -13.27 -14.34
C TRP A 31 3.57 -13.75 -15.74
N LEU A 32 4.82 -13.57 -16.17
CA LEU A 32 5.29 -14.09 -17.46
C LEU A 32 5.44 -15.62 -17.42
N ILE A 33 5.87 -16.14 -16.27
CA ILE A 33 5.89 -17.59 -16.03
C ILE A 33 4.46 -18.14 -16.08
N ASP A 34 3.49 -17.47 -15.47
CA ASP A 34 2.09 -17.91 -15.48
C ASP A 34 1.54 -17.98 -16.91
N PHE A 35 1.81 -16.96 -17.73
CA PHE A 35 1.36 -16.93 -19.13
C PHE A 35 1.94 -18.09 -19.96
N ARG A 36 3.16 -18.53 -19.68
CA ARG A 36 3.86 -19.52 -20.52
C ARG A 36 3.80 -20.95 -19.99
N ARG A 37 3.81 -21.13 -18.66
CA ARG A 37 4.14 -22.43 -18.02
C ARG A 37 3.11 -22.92 -17.02
N SER A 38 2.28 -22.06 -16.46
CA SER A 38 1.22 -22.49 -15.52
C SER A 38 0.01 -23.08 -16.25
N ASP A 39 -1.02 -23.49 -15.49
CA ASP A 39 -2.35 -23.81 -16.04
C ASP A 39 -3.18 -22.55 -16.38
N HIS A 40 -2.68 -21.36 -15.97
CA HIS A 40 -3.29 -20.05 -16.15
C HIS A 40 -2.66 -19.27 -17.32
N ARG A 41 -2.59 -19.89 -18.50
CA ARG A 41 -1.92 -19.38 -19.73
C ARG A 41 -2.69 -18.30 -20.50
N ARG A 42 -3.65 -17.64 -19.86
CA ARG A 42 -4.49 -16.60 -20.46
C ARG A 42 -4.26 -15.30 -19.74
N GLY A 43 -3.96 -14.26 -20.50
CA GLY A 43 -3.56 -12.97 -19.96
C GLY A 43 -2.94 -12.07 -21.00
N PHE A 44 -2.54 -10.87 -20.58
CA PHE A 44 -1.80 -9.94 -21.42
C PHE A 44 -0.87 -9.05 -20.59
N TYR A 45 0.15 -8.53 -21.26
CA TYR A 45 0.94 -7.37 -20.82
C TYR A 45 0.72 -6.26 -21.85
N GLN A 46 0.36 -5.06 -21.40
CA GLN A 46 0.23 -3.89 -22.26
C GLN A 46 1.11 -2.77 -21.71
N SER A 47 2.10 -2.34 -22.49
CA SER A 47 2.93 -1.18 -22.19
C SER A 47 2.21 0.11 -22.54
N LEU A 48 2.20 1.08 -21.62
CA LEU A 48 1.50 2.37 -21.72
C LEU A 48 2.42 3.51 -21.27
N GLY A 49 3.66 3.54 -21.78
CA GLY A 49 4.66 4.55 -21.41
C GLY A 49 5.08 4.44 -19.94
N ASN A 50 4.58 5.34 -19.09
CA ASN A 50 4.89 5.34 -17.64
C ASN A 50 4.04 4.33 -16.85
N HIS A 51 3.19 3.58 -17.52
CA HIS A 51 2.33 2.56 -16.92
C HIS A 51 2.38 1.25 -17.69
N ALA A 52 1.93 0.18 -17.05
CA ALA A 52 1.62 -1.07 -17.74
C ALA A 52 0.42 -1.75 -17.11
N LEU A 53 -0.32 -2.49 -17.93
CA LEU A 53 -1.37 -3.39 -17.48
C LEU A 53 -0.88 -4.83 -17.56
N VAL A 54 -1.00 -5.56 -16.46
CA VAL A 54 -0.72 -7.01 -16.41
C VAL A 54 -2.00 -7.72 -16.03
N PHE A 55 -2.58 -8.45 -16.96
CA PHE A 55 -3.77 -9.24 -16.70
C PHE A 55 -3.44 -10.74 -16.70
N ALA A 56 -3.72 -11.43 -15.59
CA ALA A 56 -3.61 -12.88 -15.46
C ALA A 56 -4.99 -13.50 -15.13
N GLU A 57 -5.49 -14.35 -16.02
CA GLU A 57 -6.79 -14.99 -15.90
C GLU A 57 -6.70 -16.32 -15.15
N ARG A 58 -7.41 -16.43 -14.02
CA ARG A 58 -7.55 -17.67 -13.23
C ARG A 58 -8.99 -18.16 -13.10
N GLY A 59 -9.93 -17.47 -13.76
CA GLY A 59 -11.36 -17.75 -13.72
C GLY A 59 -12.20 -16.48 -13.69
N THR A 60 -13.52 -16.63 -13.71
CA THR A 60 -14.47 -15.50 -13.76
C THR A 60 -15.16 -15.21 -12.41
N ASP A 61 -14.85 -15.96 -11.36
CA ASP A 61 -15.48 -15.76 -10.04
C ASP A 61 -15.13 -14.41 -9.41
N HIS A 62 -13.85 -14.04 -9.46
CA HIS A 62 -13.35 -12.82 -8.84
C HIS A 62 -12.21 -12.21 -9.66
N LEU A 63 -12.33 -10.91 -9.95
CA LEU A 63 -11.23 -10.08 -10.42
C LEU A 63 -10.74 -9.20 -9.28
N VAL A 64 -9.44 -9.24 -9.01
CA VAL A 64 -8.77 -8.22 -8.20
C VAL A 64 -8.06 -7.26 -9.15
N VAL A 65 -8.27 -5.96 -8.95
CA VAL A 65 -7.52 -4.89 -9.61
C VAL A 65 -6.62 -4.25 -8.57
N SER A 66 -5.32 -4.23 -8.81
CA SER A 66 -4.36 -3.66 -7.86
C SER A 66 -3.60 -2.49 -8.47
N PHE A 67 -3.37 -1.47 -7.67
CA PHE A 67 -2.61 -0.29 -8.10
C PHE A 67 -1.31 -0.19 -7.31
N ASP A 68 -0.23 0.03 -8.03
CA ASP A 68 1.08 0.22 -7.43
C ASP A 68 1.16 1.44 -6.51
N ASN A 69 2.05 1.34 -5.52
CA ASN A 69 2.31 2.42 -4.57
C ASN A 69 3.58 3.20 -4.98
N LEU A 70 3.85 4.32 -4.29
CA LEU A 70 5.01 5.18 -4.58
C LEU A 70 6.37 4.47 -4.48
N SER A 71 6.52 3.42 -3.65
CA SER A 71 7.76 2.65 -3.59
C SER A 71 7.92 1.83 -4.86
N SER A 72 6.86 1.10 -5.24
CA SER A 72 6.85 0.31 -6.46
C SER A 72 7.09 1.19 -7.69
N ALA A 73 6.47 2.36 -7.78
CA ALA A 73 6.69 3.30 -8.89
C ALA A 73 8.10 3.89 -9.00
N ARG A 74 8.98 3.63 -8.02
CA ARG A 74 10.40 4.00 -8.04
C ARG A 74 11.32 2.80 -8.27
N GLU A 75 10.77 1.61 -8.37
CA GLU A 75 11.51 0.39 -8.66
C GLU A 75 11.65 0.23 -10.17
N ASP A 76 12.90 0.22 -10.63
CA ASP A 76 13.30 0.00 -12.03
C ASP A 76 13.89 -1.40 -12.18
N ARG A 77 13.04 -2.41 -11.97
CA ARG A 77 13.38 -3.84 -12.04
C ARG A 77 12.49 -4.50 -13.08
N ILE A 78 13.08 -5.27 -13.98
CA ILE A 78 12.36 -5.93 -15.08
C ILE A 78 11.49 -7.08 -14.55
N GLU A 79 11.97 -7.80 -13.53
CA GLU A 79 11.29 -8.91 -12.87
C GLU A 79 10.18 -8.46 -11.90
N ARG A 80 9.79 -7.19 -11.93
CA ARG A 80 8.80 -6.62 -11.03
C ARG A 80 7.41 -7.21 -11.27
N GLU A 81 6.73 -7.47 -10.16
CA GLU A 81 5.34 -7.88 -10.14
C GLU A 81 4.43 -6.69 -9.79
N PRO A 82 3.19 -6.65 -10.32
CA PRO A 82 2.19 -5.72 -9.83
C PRO A 82 1.93 -5.92 -8.33
N TRP A 83 1.60 -4.84 -7.62
CA TRP A 83 1.39 -4.89 -6.18
C TRP A 83 0.36 -5.95 -5.76
N GLY A 84 0.80 -6.93 -4.97
CA GLY A 84 -0.06 -7.99 -4.47
C GLY A 84 -0.24 -9.19 -5.40
N TYR A 85 0.48 -9.27 -6.53
CA TYR A 85 0.38 -10.38 -7.51
C TYR A 85 0.39 -11.76 -6.86
N GLY A 86 1.44 -12.11 -6.11
CA GLY A 86 1.54 -13.41 -5.45
C GLY A 86 0.41 -13.71 -4.47
N PHE A 87 -0.14 -12.70 -3.78
CA PHE A 87 -1.30 -12.89 -2.91
C PHE A 87 -2.56 -13.22 -3.72
N VAL A 88 -2.82 -12.49 -4.80
CA VAL A 88 -3.98 -12.72 -5.67
C VAL A 88 -3.87 -14.10 -6.34
N ALA A 89 -2.69 -14.44 -6.86
CA ALA A 89 -2.40 -15.73 -7.47
C ALA A 89 -2.62 -16.90 -6.50
N LYS A 90 -2.13 -16.79 -5.25
CA LYS A 90 -2.30 -17.82 -4.22
C LYS A 90 -3.77 -18.10 -3.86
N ASN A 91 -4.66 -17.14 -4.05
CA ASN A 91 -6.10 -17.32 -3.82
C ASN A 91 -6.87 -17.77 -5.09
N GLY A 92 -6.17 -18.00 -6.21
CA GLY A 92 -6.79 -18.46 -7.46
C GLY A 92 -7.66 -17.40 -8.15
N TRP A 93 -7.49 -16.11 -7.83
CA TRP A 93 -8.28 -15.04 -8.44
C TRP A 93 -7.64 -14.51 -9.71
N SER A 94 -8.47 -14.02 -10.63
CA SER A 94 -8.00 -13.25 -11.77
C SER A 94 -7.47 -11.91 -11.29
N HIS A 95 -6.41 -11.42 -11.93
CA HIS A 95 -5.68 -10.22 -11.50
C HIS A 95 -5.47 -9.26 -12.66
N LEU A 96 -5.91 -8.02 -12.52
CA LEU A 96 -5.46 -6.90 -13.34
C LEU A 96 -4.56 -6.00 -12.49
N GLY A 97 -3.25 -6.15 -12.66
CA GLY A 97 -2.25 -5.29 -12.06
C GLY A 97 -2.06 -4.02 -12.90
N VAL A 98 -2.27 -2.85 -12.28
CA VAL A 98 -1.98 -1.56 -12.88
C VAL A 98 -0.64 -1.07 -12.33
N MET A 99 0.39 -1.22 -13.15
CA MET A 99 1.75 -0.86 -12.80
C MET A 99 2.02 0.60 -13.11
N ALA A 100 2.77 1.25 -12.22
CA ALA A 100 3.28 2.59 -12.43
C ALA A 100 4.82 2.58 -12.42
N PHE A 101 5.44 3.35 -13.30
CA PHE A 101 6.88 3.56 -13.40
C PHE A 101 7.26 5.02 -13.09
N ARG A 102 6.27 5.85 -12.75
CA ARG A 102 6.44 7.20 -12.22
C ARG A 102 5.45 7.49 -11.10
N PRO A 103 5.78 8.42 -10.18
CA PRO A 103 4.87 8.87 -9.13
C PRO A 103 3.91 9.96 -9.65
N ASP A 104 3.27 9.72 -10.78
CA ASP A 104 2.33 10.64 -11.46
C ASP A 104 0.87 10.47 -10.99
N TRP A 105 0.65 9.57 -10.03
CA TRP A 105 -0.66 9.30 -9.44
C TRP A 105 -1.65 8.73 -10.43
N PHE A 106 -1.19 7.96 -11.44
CA PHE A 106 -2.08 7.38 -12.45
C PHE A 106 -2.86 8.44 -13.23
N ARG A 107 -2.36 9.68 -13.26
CA ARG A 107 -2.93 10.81 -14.00
C ARG A 107 -2.34 10.85 -15.42
N ASP A 108 -2.66 9.81 -16.18
CA ASP A 108 -2.13 9.57 -17.51
C ASP A 108 -3.29 9.25 -18.48
N PRO A 109 -3.51 10.07 -19.53
CA PRO A 109 -4.59 9.86 -20.49
C PRO A 109 -4.53 8.52 -21.23
N ASP A 110 -3.33 7.99 -21.53
CA ASP A 110 -3.19 6.71 -22.24
C ASP A 110 -3.61 5.56 -21.32
N LEU A 111 -3.30 5.66 -20.02
CA LEU A 111 -3.80 4.73 -19.02
C LEU A 111 -5.33 4.77 -18.93
N PHE A 112 -5.92 5.96 -18.87
CA PHE A 112 -7.37 6.11 -18.82
C PHE A 112 -8.03 5.51 -20.06
N ALA A 113 -7.54 5.83 -21.26
CA ALA A 113 -8.07 5.28 -22.50
C ALA A 113 -7.99 3.75 -22.54
N ALA A 114 -6.88 3.14 -22.10
CA ALA A 114 -6.73 1.69 -22.06
C ALA A 114 -7.73 1.03 -21.09
N LEU A 115 -7.89 1.60 -19.90
CA LEU A 115 -8.81 1.08 -18.88
C LEU A 115 -10.29 1.28 -19.26
N GLU A 116 -10.63 2.40 -19.88
CA GLU A 116 -11.96 2.68 -20.42
C GLU A 116 -12.30 1.76 -21.58
N HIS A 117 -11.33 1.49 -22.47
CA HIS A 117 -11.49 0.51 -23.52
C HIS A 117 -11.85 -0.88 -22.96
N LEU A 118 -11.16 -1.33 -21.89
CA LEU A 118 -11.52 -2.58 -21.21
C LEU A 118 -12.95 -2.54 -20.66
N ARG A 119 -13.35 -1.45 -20.01
CA ARG A 119 -14.72 -1.25 -19.49
C ARG A 119 -15.76 -1.36 -20.60
N ASP A 120 -15.53 -0.65 -21.70
CA ASP A 120 -16.49 -0.54 -22.80
C ASP A 120 -16.61 -1.87 -23.55
N ALA A 121 -15.49 -2.59 -23.69
CA ALA A 121 -15.44 -3.97 -24.18
C ALA A 121 -16.10 -5.01 -23.23
N GLY A 122 -16.56 -4.59 -22.04
CA GLY A 122 -17.24 -5.46 -21.08
C GLY A 122 -16.32 -6.35 -20.26
N PHE A 123 -15.01 -6.07 -20.23
CA PHE A 123 -14.02 -6.84 -19.50
C PHE A 123 -14.40 -7.02 -18.02
N PHE A 124 -14.75 -5.95 -17.31
CA PHE A 124 -15.10 -6.03 -15.89
C PHE A 124 -16.43 -6.77 -15.63
N ARG A 125 -17.41 -6.64 -16.54
CA ARG A 125 -18.75 -7.24 -16.41
C ARG A 125 -18.76 -8.77 -16.51
N ARG A 126 -17.70 -9.37 -17.09
CA ARG A 126 -17.59 -10.83 -17.22
C ARG A 126 -17.28 -11.55 -15.89
N PHE A 127 -16.85 -10.80 -14.86
CA PHE A 127 -16.52 -11.36 -13.56
C PHE A 127 -17.72 -11.25 -12.61
N ARG A 128 -17.95 -12.29 -11.80
CA ARG A 128 -19.03 -12.28 -10.80
C ARG A 128 -18.86 -11.16 -9.77
N SER A 129 -17.63 -10.79 -9.45
CA SER A 129 -17.35 -9.57 -8.67
C SER A 129 -15.95 -9.03 -8.91
N VAL A 130 -15.78 -7.73 -8.65
CA VAL A 130 -14.53 -7.00 -8.82
C VAL A 130 -14.13 -6.35 -7.49
N THR A 131 -12.84 -6.41 -7.14
CA THR A 131 -12.27 -5.69 -5.99
C THR A 131 -11.08 -4.84 -6.42
N LEU A 132 -11.11 -3.55 -6.15
CA LEU A 132 -9.99 -2.63 -6.37
C LEU A 132 -9.22 -2.46 -5.05
N MET A 133 -7.89 -2.49 -5.10
CA MET A 133 -7.06 -2.33 -3.91
C MET A 133 -5.77 -1.56 -4.16
N GLY A 134 -5.32 -0.83 -3.14
CA GLY A 134 -4.04 -0.13 -3.18
C GLY A 134 -3.73 0.62 -1.90
N THR A 135 -2.54 1.22 -1.84
CA THR A 135 -2.09 2.01 -0.68
C THR A 135 -1.48 3.33 -1.12
N SER A 136 -1.73 4.40 -0.35
CA SER A 136 -1.26 5.76 -0.66
C SER A 136 -1.71 6.17 -2.08
N MET A 137 -0.78 6.46 -2.99
CA MET A 137 -1.03 6.67 -4.42
C MET A 137 -1.91 5.59 -5.07
N GLY A 138 -1.64 4.31 -4.80
CA GLY A 138 -2.49 3.23 -5.31
C GLY A 138 -3.85 3.15 -4.62
N GLY A 139 -3.95 3.66 -3.38
CA GLY A 139 -5.21 3.77 -2.65
C GLY A 139 -6.11 4.87 -3.23
N TYR A 140 -5.51 6.00 -3.63
CA TYR A 140 -6.17 7.01 -4.45
C TYR A 140 -6.73 6.38 -5.73
N ALA A 141 -5.89 5.68 -6.51
CA ALA A 141 -6.31 5.09 -7.78
C ALA A 141 -7.42 4.04 -7.62
N ALA A 142 -7.33 3.20 -6.58
CA ALA A 142 -8.36 2.21 -6.27
C ALA A 142 -9.75 2.84 -6.00
N CYS A 143 -9.78 4.04 -5.40
CA CYS A 143 -11.02 4.77 -5.18
C CYS A 143 -11.44 5.59 -6.41
N ALA A 144 -10.49 6.30 -7.06
CA ALA A 144 -10.72 7.16 -8.22
C ALA A 144 -11.24 6.39 -9.44
N LEU A 145 -10.77 5.16 -9.65
CA LEU A 145 -11.09 4.36 -10.83
C LEU A 145 -12.23 3.36 -10.57
N ALA A 146 -12.97 3.50 -9.47
CA ALA A 146 -14.11 2.65 -9.14
C ALA A 146 -15.21 2.65 -10.22
N TRP A 147 -15.38 3.77 -10.93
CA TRP A 147 -16.33 3.90 -12.06
C TRP A 147 -16.03 3.00 -13.25
N LEU A 148 -14.81 2.46 -13.38
CA LEU A 148 -14.51 1.47 -14.42
C LEU A 148 -15.25 0.14 -14.20
N ALA A 149 -15.59 -0.16 -12.94
CA ALA A 149 -16.33 -1.35 -12.55
C ALA A 149 -17.40 -1.00 -11.50
N PRO A 150 -18.52 -0.37 -11.90
CA PRO A 150 -19.60 -0.02 -10.97
C PRO A 150 -20.08 -1.24 -10.18
N GLY A 151 -20.31 -1.07 -8.87
CA GLY A 151 -20.61 -2.16 -7.94
C GLY A 151 -19.40 -2.96 -7.47
N CYS A 152 -18.17 -2.56 -7.82
CA CYS A 152 -16.97 -3.15 -7.24
C CYS A 152 -16.86 -2.88 -5.73
N ARG A 153 -16.00 -3.63 -5.05
CA ARG A 153 -15.56 -3.32 -3.69
C ARG A 153 -14.19 -2.66 -3.73
N VAL A 154 -13.94 -1.73 -2.84
CA VAL A 154 -12.66 -1.02 -2.74
C VAL A 154 -12.08 -1.25 -1.35
N ILE A 155 -10.78 -1.53 -1.27
CA ILE A 155 -10.01 -1.41 -0.03
C ILE A 155 -8.76 -0.55 -0.26
N ALA A 156 -8.73 0.59 0.41
CA ALA A 156 -7.68 1.59 0.26
C ALA A 156 -6.98 1.85 1.59
N PHE A 157 -5.65 1.75 1.60
CA PHE A 157 -4.82 1.93 2.78
C PHE A 157 -4.10 3.28 2.75
N SER A 158 -4.42 4.16 3.71
CA SER A 158 -3.93 5.53 3.79
C SER A 158 -4.09 6.30 2.46
N PRO A 159 -5.29 6.31 1.84
CA PRO A 159 -5.48 6.96 0.55
C PRO A 159 -5.50 8.48 0.69
N GLN A 160 -5.04 9.15 -0.37
CA GLN A 160 -5.42 10.51 -0.65
C GLN A 160 -6.73 10.50 -1.45
N SER A 161 -7.55 11.53 -1.26
CA SER A 161 -8.74 11.75 -2.09
C SER A 161 -8.38 12.39 -3.44
N THR A 162 -7.45 13.33 -3.42
CA THR A 162 -6.96 14.12 -4.57
C THR A 162 -5.69 14.85 -4.14
N LEU A 163 -4.89 15.35 -5.08
CA LEU A 163 -3.82 16.33 -4.80
C LEU A 163 -4.09 17.71 -5.39
N ARG A 164 -5.32 17.97 -5.85
CA ARG A 164 -5.74 19.29 -6.33
C ARG A 164 -5.65 20.34 -5.23
N ALA A 165 -4.87 21.40 -5.46
CA ALA A 165 -4.41 22.31 -4.41
C ALA A 165 -5.54 23.11 -3.74
N ASP A 166 -6.58 23.47 -4.49
CA ASP A 166 -7.79 24.16 -4.01
C ASP A 166 -8.61 23.29 -3.05
N LEU A 167 -8.65 21.97 -3.29
CA LEU A 167 -9.42 21.01 -2.51
C LEU A 167 -8.69 20.50 -1.28
N VAL A 168 -7.36 20.39 -1.36
CA VAL A 168 -6.51 19.85 -0.29
C VAL A 168 -5.33 20.78 0.02
N PRO A 169 -5.57 22.04 0.42
CA PRO A 169 -4.50 23.02 0.64
C PRO A 169 -3.50 22.58 1.73
N TRP A 170 -3.89 21.70 2.64
CA TRP A 170 -3.05 21.15 3.71
C TRP A 170 -2.06 20.06 3.28
N GLU A 171 -2.19 19.51 2.06
CA GLU A 171 -1.44 18.31 1.66
C GLU A 171 -0.05 18.63 1.07
N GLU A 172 0.98 18.78 1.88
CA GLU A 172 2.29 19.26 1.39
C GLU A 172 3.26 18.13 0.98
N ARG A 173 2.89 16.85 1.13
CA ARG A 173 3.86 15.73 1.11
C ARG A 173 4.25 15.27 -0.29
N PHE A 174 3.40 15.47 -1.29
CA PHE A 174 3.51 14.82 -2.60
C PHE A 174 3.71 15.81 -3.75
N ALA A 175 4.84 16.53 -3.72
CA ALA A 175 5.16 17.57 -4.71
C ALA A 175 5.12 17.08 -6.18
N ALA A 176 5.56 15.84 -6.44
CA ALA A 176 5.48 15.27 -7.79
C ALA A 176 4.04 15.07 -8.26
N GLY A 177 3.18 14.52 -7.39
CA GLY A 177 1.76 14.32 -7.71
C GLY A 177 0.97 15.61 -7.82
N ARG A 178 1.34 16.65 -7.06
CA ARG A 178 0.75 17.99 -7.20
C ARG A 178 0.99 18.64 -8.56
N ARG A 179 2.00 18.19 -9.32
CA ARG A 179 2.27 18.66 -10.69
C ARG A 179 1.50 17.91 -11.77
N ALA A 180 0.84 16.81 -11.42
CA ALA A 180 -0.02 16.10 -12.36
C ALA A 180 -1.25 16.95 -12.72
N ASP A 181 -1.90 16.62 -13.83
CA ASP A 181 -3.16 17.24 -14.21
C ASP A 181 -4.30 16.67 -13.34
N TRP A 182 -4.98 17.54 -12.59
CA TRP A 182 -6.10 17.21 -11.71
C TRP A 182 -7.44 17.74 -12.22
N ASP A 183 -7.51 18.05 -13.52
CA ASP A 183 -8.75 18.35 -14.22
C ASP A 183 -9.37 17.07 -14.82
N GLY A 184 -10.66 17.13 -15.15
CA GLY A 184 -11.35 16.03 -15.81
C GLY A 184 -11.64 14.80 -14.92
N PRO A 185 -11.86 13.62 -15.53
CA PRO A 185 -12.33 12.43 -14.83
C PRO A 185 -11.29 11.90 -13.84
N TYR A 186 -11.75 11.14 -12.85
CA TYR A 186 -10.91 10.45 -11.88
C TYR A 186 -10.12 11.38 -10.94
N ALA A 187 -10.32 12.69 -11.00
CA ALA A 187 -9.51 13.68 -10.27
C ALA A 187 -9.81 13.71 -8.76
N ASP A 188 -11.01 13.33 -8.33
CA ASP A 188 -11.39 13.30 -6.91
C ASP A 188 -11.96 11.94 -6.52
N ALA A 189 -11.10 11.11 -5.94
CA ALA A 189 -11.46 9.78 -5.47
C ALA A 189 -12.60 9.78 -4.43
N ALA A 190 -12.82 10.88 -3.70
CA ALA A 190 -13.95 10.99 -2.78
C ALA A 190 -15.30 11.05 -3.50
N VAL A 191 -15.34 11.59 -4.72
CA VAL A 191 -16.51 11.61 -5.60
C VAL A 191 -16.64 10.27 -6.30
N GLU A 192 -15.56 9.81 -6.93
CA GLU A 192 -15.59 8.63 -7.81
C GLU A 192 -15.86 7.32 -7.06
N ALA A 193 -15.46 7.25 -5.78
CA ALA A 193 -15.75 6.10 -4.91
C ALA A 193 -17.25 5.84 -4.74
N GLY A 194 -18.14 6.79 -5.10
CA GLY A 194 -19.59 6.60 -5.10
C GLY A 194 -20.08 5.48 -6.03
N ALA A 195 -19.31 5.09 -7.04
CA ALA A 195 -19.66 3.99 -7.95
C ALA A 195 -19.48 2.59 -7.35
N ALA A 196 -18.74 2.46 -6.25
CA ALA A 196 -18.48 1.19 -5.60
C ALA A 196 -19.62 0.76 -4.66
N ASP A 197 -19.83 -0.55 -4.52
CA ASP A 197 -20.77 -1.12 -3.54
C ASP A 197 -20.32 -0.85 -2.10
N LYS A 198 -19.02 -1.07 -1.81
CA LYS A 198 -18.40 -0.83 -0.50
C LYS A 198 -16.99 -0.31 -0.64
N VAL A 199 -16.64 0.72 0.12
CA VAL A 199 -15.29 1.31 0.17
C VAL A 199 -14.75 1.26 1.59
N TRP A 200 -13.74 0.42 1.81
CA TRP A 200 -13.04 0.30 3.08
C TRP A 200 -11.81 1.21 3.10
N LEU A 201 -11.88 2.30 3.88
CA LEU A 201 -10.80 3.27 4.00
C LEU A 201 -10.01 3.01 5.28
N VAL A 202 -8.84 2.39 5.19
CA VAL A 202 -8.00 2.08 6.35
C VAL A 202 -7.01 3.23 6.58
N TYR A 203 -7.09 3.90 7.73
CA TYR A 203 -6.26 5.10 8.01
C TYR A 203 -5.94 5.26 9.50
N ASP A 204 -4.91 6.01 9.83
CA ASP A 204 -4.63 6.41 11.22
C ASP A 204 -5.35 7.73 11.55
N PRO A 205 -6.36 7.75 12.44
CA PRO A 205 -7.06 8.98 12.80
C PRO A 205 -6.18 9.99 13.57
N HIS A 206 -5.02 9.58 14.09
CA HIS A 206 -4.07 10.48 14.75
C HIS A 206 -3.08 11.13 13.78
N PHE A 207 -3.08 10.72 12.52
CA PHE A 207 -2.22 11.29 11.49
C PHE A 207 -3.03 12.25 10.62
N ALA A 208 -2.97 13.55 10.96
CA ALA A 208 -3.88 14.57 10.44
C ALA A 208 -3.96 14.64 8.90
N PRO A 209 -2.85 14.60 8.14
CA PRO A 209 -2.93 14.69 6.68
C PRO A 209 -3.80 13.59 6.04
N ASP A 210 -3.64 12.34 6.47
CA ASP A 210 -4.45 11.22 5.97
C ASP A 210 -5.89 11.29 6.49
N ARG A 211 -6.09 11.68 7.76
CA ARG A 211 -7.43 11.83 8.31
C ARG A 211 -8.25 12.83 7.49
N GLN A 212 -7.68 13.99 7.15
CA GLN A 212 -8.36 15.03 6.39
C GLN A 212 -8.73 14.56 4.97
N HIS A 213 -7.92 13.70 4.34
CA HIS A 213 -8.33 13.05 3.09
C HIS A 213 -9.51 12.11 3.28
N VAL A 214 -9.47 11.24 4.29
CA VAL A 214 -10.57 10.30 4.57
C VAL A 214 -11.86 11.02 4.93
N GLU A 215 -11.79 12.15 5.64
CA GLU A 215 -12.95 12.99 5.99
C GLU A 215 -13.67 13.60 4.78
N ARG A 216 -13.03 13.65 3.60
CA ARG A 216 -13.69 14.07 2.35
C ARG A 216 -14.60 13.01 1.75
N PHE A 217 -14.38 11.73 2.05
CA PHE A 217 -15.21 10.65 1.54
C PHE A 217 -16.53 10.62 2.30
N SER A 218 -17.64 10.56 1.58
CA SER A 218 -18.98 10.52 2.16
C SER A 218 -19.90 9.60 1.34
N GLY A 219 -20.91 9.04 1.99
CA GLY A 219 -21.86 8.11 1.36
C GLY A 219 -22.10 6.86 2.20
N PRO A 220 -23.23 6.16 1.99
CA PRO A 220 -23.59 4.96 2.76
C PRO A 220 -22.66 3.77 2.49
N ASN A 221 -21.95 3.77 1.36
CA ASN A 221 -20.98 2.76 0.96
C ASN A 221 -19.57 3.01 1.53
N ILE A 222 -19.33 4.15 2.20
CA ILE A 222 -18.03 4.52 2.74
C ILE A 222 -17.86 4.00 4.18
N HIS A 223 -16.82 3.19 4.40
CA HIS A 223 -16.53 2.56 5.68
C HIS A 223 -15.11 2.90 6.18
N PRO A 224 -14.94 3.98 6.95
CA PRO A 224 -13.65 4.34 7.53
C PRO A 224 -13.21 3.40 8.67
N LEU A 225 -12.06 2.76 8.52
CA LEU A 225 -11.46 1.82 9.47
C LEU A 225 -10.23 2.43 10.17
N ARG A 226 -10.31 2.58 11.49
CA ARG A 226 -9.31 3.31 12.29
C ARG A 226 -8.13 2.43 12.69
N ALA A 227 -7.05 2.50 11.92
CA ALA A 227 -5.75 1.90 12.20
C ALA A 227 -4.84 2.83 13.03
N ARG A 228 -5.23 3.09 14.29
CA ARG A 228 -4.52 3.98 15.24
C ARG A 228 -3.02 3.66 15.40
N HIS A 229 -2.17 4.68 15.38
CA HIS A 229 -0.71 4.54 15.46
C HIS A 229 -0.10 3.82 14.24
N GLY A 230 -0.83 3.77 13.13
CA GLY A 230 -0.33 3.28 11.85
C GLY A 230 0.41 4.32 11.02
N GLY A 231 0.22 5.62 11.33
CA GLY A 231 0.66 6.73 10.49
C GLY A 231 0.19 6.57 9.04
N HIS A 232 1.04 6.97 8.10
CA HIS A 232 0.76 6.81 6.66
C HIS A 232 0.97 5.37 6.13
N LYS A 233 1.57 4.48 6.90
CA LYS A 233 1.99 3.14 6.44
C LYS A 233 1.05 2.05 6.95
N THR A 234 -0.26 2.28 6.89
CA THR A 234 -1.28 1.38 7.46
C THR A 234 -1.20 -0.04 6.87
N ALA A 235 -1.03 -0.20 5.56
CA ALA A 235 -0.84 -1.52 4.93
C ALA A 235 0.39 -2.26 5.50
N LEU A 236 1.52 -1.57 5.65
CA LEU A 236 2.75 -2.15 6.22
C LEU A 236 2.54 -2.58 7.68
N VAL A 237 1.82 -1.79 8.47
CA VAL A 237 1.51 -2.12 9.86
C VAL A 237 0.63 -3.37 9.95
N LEU A 238 -0.40 -3.48 9.11
CA LEU A 238 -1.24 -4.67 9.02
C LEU A 238 -0.47 -5.90 8.52
N ARG A 239 0.49 -5.70 7.61
CA ARG A 239 1.38 -6.77 7.12
C ARG A 239 2.28 -7.30 8.23
N ARG A 240 2.94 -6.42 8.97
CA ARG A 240 3.79 -6.81 10.11
C ARG A 240 3.00 -7.40 11.28
N ALA A 241 1.71 -7.15 11.33
CA ALA A 241 0.78 -7.77 12.27
C ALA A 241 0.16 -9.08 11.74
N GLU A 242 0.55 -9.52 10.53
CA GLU A 242 0.08 -10.74 9.87
C GLU A 242 -1.46 -10.81 9.70
N ILE A 243 -2.09 -9.65 9.51
CA ILE A 243 -3.55 -9.54 9.30
C ILE A 243 -3.93 -8.92 7.96
N LEU A 244 -2.98 -8.35 7.20
CA LEU A 244 -3.27 -7.70 5.92
C LEU A 244 -3.96 -8.65 4.94
N SER A 245 -3.38 -9.82 4.70
CA SER A 245 -3.92 -10.80 3.74
C SER A 245 -5.30 -11.31 4.14
N GLU A 246 -5.54 -11.50 5.44
CA GLU A 246 -6.85 -11.90 5.95
C GLU A 246 -7.91 -10.82 5.75
N ILE A 247 -7.56 -9.55 6.00
CA ILE A 247 -8.45 -8.40 5.77
C ILE A 247 -8.81 -8.29 4.30
N VAL A 248 -7.83 -8.31 3.39
CA VAL A 248 -8.09 -8.18 1.95
C VAL A 248 -8.95 -9.33 1.44
N ARG A 249 -8.67 -10.57 1.88
CA ARG A 249 -9.50 -11.73 1.55
C ARG A 249 -10.94 -11.57 2.04
N GLN A 250 -11.15 -11.04 3.24
CA GLN A 250 -12.51 -10.76 3.72
C GLN A 250 -13.22 -9.67 2.90
N VAL A 251 -12.51 -8.72 2.29
CA VAL A 251 -13.12 -7.79 1.32
C VAL A 251 -13.51 -8.51 0.05
N VAL A 252 -12.61 -9.29 -0.55
CA VAL A 252 -12.86 -10.05 -1.81
C VAL A 252 -13.97 -11.09 -1.65
N GLU A 253 -14.17 -11.63 -0.46
CA GLU A 253 -15.26 -12.59 -0.16
C GLU A 253 -16.55 -11.92 0.32
N ASP A 254 -16.59 -10.59 0.45
CA ASP A 254 -17.70 -9.78 0.98
C ASP A 254 -18.08 -10.12 2.44
N LYS A 255 -17.08 -10.45 3.25
CA LYS A 255 -17.26 -10.86 4.66
C LYS A 255 -16.71 -9.84 5.64
N LEU A 256 -16.01 -8.81 5.17
CA LEU A 256 -15.43 -7.81 6.07
C LEU A 256 -16.55 -7.01 6.75
N THR A 257 -16.38 -6.81 8.05
CA THR A 257 -17.20 -5.87 8.84
C THR A 257 -16.26 -5.11 9.77
N GLU A 258 -16.70 -3.94 10.27
CA GLU A 258 -15.92 -3.21 11.28
C GLU A 258 -15.57 -4.09 12.49
N ARG A 259 -16.52 -4.89 12.97
CA ARG A 259 -16.30 -5.82 14.09
C ARG A 259 -15.18 -6.80 13.79
N ARG A 260 -15.17 -7.41 12.59
CA ARG A 260 -14.11 -8.35 12.19
C ARG A 260 -12.77 -7.65 12.03
N PHE A 261 -12.75 -6.46 11.41
CA PHE A 261 -11.54 -5.64 11.31
C PHE A 261 -10.96 -5.35 12.70
N TYR A 262 -11.74 -4.80 13.62
CA TYR A 262 -11.26 -4.46 14.96
C TYR A 262 -10.93 -5.69 15.82
N GLY A 263 -11.53 -6.85 15.54
CA GLY A 263 -11.13 -8.14 16.11
C GLY A 263 -9.69 -8.49 15.73
N MET A 264 -9.38 -8.49 14.43
CA MET A 264 -8.02 -8.73 13.90
C MET A 264 -7.03 -7.64 14.35
N TYR A 265 -7.44 -6.37 14.30
CA TYR A 265 -6.59 -5.21 14.60
C TYR A 265 -6.04 -5.21 16.03
N ARG A 266 -6.67 -5.91 16.98
CA ARG A 266 -6.13 -6.06 18.34
C ARG A 266 -4.74 -6.69 18.36
N ARG A 267 -4.37 -7.51 17.36
CA ARG A 267 -3.01 -8.07 17.23
C ARG A 267 -1.94 -6.98 17.14
N VAL A 268 -2.26 -5.84 16.53
CA VAL A 268 -1.34 -4.69 16.41
C VAL A 268 -0.90 -4.15 17.78
N ARG A 269 -1.73 -4.28 18.81
CA ARG A 269 -1.46 -3.74 20.15
C ARG A 269 -0.28 -4.40 20.86
N HIS A 270 0.18 -5.54 20.36
CA HIS A 270 1.31 -6.28 20.91
C HIS A 270 2.63 -5.93 20.25
N LEU A 271 2.61 -5.14 19.19
CA LEU A 271 3.78 -4.84 18.38
C LEU A 271 4.61 -3.73 19.04
N PRO A 272 5.96 -3.85 19.06
CA PRO A 272 6.81 -2.91 19.78
C PRO A 272 6.62 -1.44 19.37
N TRP A 273 6.48 -1.16 18.06
CA TRP A 273 6.28 0.22 17.59
C TRP A 273 4.92 0.78 18.02
N PHE A 274 3.87 -0.05 18.05
CA PHE A 274 2.55 0.41 18.52
C PHE A 274 2.63 0.82 19.98
N LEU A 275 3.30 0.03 20.81
CA LEU A 275 3.52 0.35 22.22
C LEU A 275 4.37 1.62 22.38
N ALA A 276 5.38 1.82 21.54
CA ALA A 276 6.18 3.04 21.53
C ALA A 276 5.34 4.27 21.16
N SER A 277 4.60 4.22 20.04
CA SER A 277 3.74 5.32 19.59
C SER A 277 2.60 5.62 20.57
N LEU A 278 2.00 4.59 21.18
CA LEU A 278 1.01 4.75 22.24
C LEU A 278 1.62 5.44 23.47
N SER A 279 2.82 5.01 23.87
CA SER A 279 3.55 5.60 25.00
C SER A 279 3.84 7.07 24.78
N ASP A 280 4.42 7.42 23.63
CA ASP A 280 4.76 8.80 23.28
C ASP A 280 3.49 9.66 23.22
N SER A 281 2.43 9.14 22.61
CA SER A 281 1.10 9.76 22.56
C SER A 281 0.47 10.00 23.93
N MET A 282 0.70 9.11 24.90
CA MET A 282 0.18 9.24 26.27
C MET A 282 0.97 10.26 27.08
N LEU A 283 2.29 10.27 26.94
CA LEU A 283 3.17 11.22 27.62
C LEU A 283 2.97 12.64 27.09
N ALA A 284 2.91 12.83 25.77
CA ALA A 284 2.66 14.13 25.14
C ALA A 284 1.31 14.75 25.56
N ARG A 285 0.32 13.93 25.93
CA ARG A 285 -1.00 14.37 26.41
C ARG A 285 -1.10 14.45 27.94
N GLY A 286 0.00 14.31 28.68
CA GLY A 286 0.01 14.35 30.14
C GLY A 286 -0.79 13.22 30.80
N ARG A 287 -1.04 12.10 30.10
CA ARG A 287 -1.86 10.97 30.59
C ARG A 287 -1.02 10.04 31.49
N PHE A 288 -0.36 10.61 32.50
CA PHE A 288 0.62 9.92 33.33
C PHE A 288 0.05 8.69 34.04
N GLY A 289 -1.18 8.77 34.58
CA GLY A 289 -1.85 7.63 35.20
C GLY A 289 -2.06 6.44 34.25
N LEU A 290 -2.32 6.68 32.96
CA LEU A 290 -2.41 5.61 31.97
C LEU A 290 -1.04 5.00 31.69
N SER A 291 0.01 5.82 31.62
CA SER A 291 1.37 5.31 31.36
C SER A 291 1.89 4.45 32.51
N THR A 292 1.56 4.79 33.77
CA THR A 292 1.83 3.92 34.93
C THR A 292 1.14 2.57 34.79
N ARG A 293 -0.16 2.56 34.45
CA ARG A 293 -0.90 1.30 34.21
C ARG A 293 -0.29 0.48 33.08
N LEU A 294 0.16 1.12 32.00
CA LEU A 294 0.81 0.44 30.89
C LEU A 294 2.15 -0.18 31.31
N ILE A 295 2.97 0.53 32.09
CA ILE A 295 4.22 -0.02 32.66
C ILE A 295 3.93 -1.28 33.47
N HIS A 296 2.96 -1.25 34.39
CA HIS A 296 2.57 -2.44 35.17
C HIS A 296 2.06 -3.58 34.28
N TYR A 297 1.26 -3.27 33.26
CA TYR A 297 0.78 -4.27 32.31
C TYR A 297 1.93 -4.94 31.54
N LEU A 298 2.86 -4.16 31.00
CA LEU A 298 4.03 -4.66 30.27
C LEU A 298 4.91 -5.56 31.15
N ARG A 299 5.14 -5.17 32.42
CA ARG A 299 5.88 -6.00 33.39
C ARG A 299 5.20 -7.34 33.63
N ARG A 300 3.87 -7.35 33.86
CA ARG A 300 3.10 -8.60 34.08
C ARG A 300 3.10 -9.54 32.85
N ARG A 301 3.31 -8.99 31.66
CA ARG A 301 3.39 -9.74 30.39
C ARG A 301 4.80 -10.21 30.04
N GLY A 302 5.79 -10.03 30.93
CA GLY A 302 7.19 -10.36 30.64
C GLY A 302 7.87 -9.41 29.65
N GLN A 303 7.24 -8.29 29.28
CA GLN A 303 7.80 -7.29 28.36
C GLN A 303 8.67 -6.27 29.12
N GLY A 304 9.65 -6.78 29.87
CA GLY A 304 10.47 -5.99 30.80
C GLY A 304 11.25 -4.85 30.12
N PHE A 305 11.82 -5.10 28.95
CA PHE A 305 12.53 -4.08 28.17
C PHE A 305 11.64 -2.91 27.76
N ALA A 306 10.45 -3.19 27.23
CA ALA A 306 9.47 -2.17 26.86
C ALA A 306 8.99 -1.39 28.09
N ALA A 307 8.73 -2.08 29.20
CA ALA A 307 8.34 -1.45 30.46
C ALA A 307 9.44 -0.52 31.02
N HIS A 308 10.70 -0.95 30.95
CA HIS A 308 11.85 -0.16 31.39
C HIS A 308 11.99 1.13 30.56
N ASN A 309 11.94 1.02 29.23
CA ASN A 309 12.02 2.17 28.34
C ASN A 309 10.86 3.17 28.56
N LEU A 310 9.64 2.66 28.75
CA LEU A 310 8.49 3.51 29.05
C LEU A 310 8.62 4.19 30.42
N ARG A 311 9.06 3.49 31.47
CA ARG A 311 9.32 4.08 32.78
C ARG A 311 10.35 5.20 32.69
N LYS A 312 11.46 4.97 31.97
CA LYS A 312 12.51 5.99 31.78
C LYS A 312 11.94 7.25 31.13
N LYS A 313 11.21 7.10 30.02
CA LYS A 313 10.53 8.22 29.33
C LYS A 313 9.51 8.91 30.24
N HIS A 314 8.70 8.14 30.98
CA HIS A 314 7.73 8.69 31.92
C HIS A 314 8.42 9.55 32.98
N SER A 315 9.45 9.05 33.66
CA SER A 315 10.13 9.79 34.72
C SER A 315 10.77 11.08 34.19
N GLN A 316 11.28 11.06 32.96
CA GLN A 316 11.84 12.25 32.30
C GLN A 316 10.77 13.32 32.02
N VAL A 317 9.58 12.92 31.56
CA VAL A 317 8.52 13.87 31.17
C VAL A 317 7.65 14.30 32.36
N ALA A 318 7.33 13.38 33.27
CA ALA A 318 6.45 13.63 34.41
C ALA A 318 7.18 14.18 35.64
N GLY A 319 8.51 14.08 35.69
CA GLY A 319 9.32 14.45 36.87
C GLY A 319 9.18 13.50 38.06
N SER A 320 8.41 12.41 37.95
CA SER A 320 8.16 11.44 39.01
C SER A 320 8.32 10.01 38.52
N ASP A 321 8.79 9.11 39.39
CA ASP A 321 8.88 7.68 39.06
C ASP A 321 7.51 7.00 39.25
N PRO A 322 6.91 6.40 38.20
CA PRO A 322 5.58 5.83 38.27
C PRO A 322 5.48 4.57 39.13
N LEU A 323 6.62 4.02 39.56
CA LEU A 323 6.70 2.85 40.43
C LEU A 323 7.12 3.18 41.87
N MET A 324 7.38 4.45 42.19
CA MET A 324 7.63 4.89 43.55
C MET A 324 6.30 5.26 44.23
N PRO A 325 6.11 4.95 45.52
CA PRO A 325 4.96 5.42 46.27
C PRO A 325 4.97 6.95 46.35
N ALA A 326 3.79 7.57 46.25
CA ALA A 326 3.64 9.02 46.40
C ALA A 326 4.16 9.46 47.78
N GLY A 327 5.23 10.27 47.81
CA GLY A 327 5.84 10.77 49.05
C GLY A 327 7.32 10.42 49.25
N ALA A 328 7.94 9.58 48.42
CA ALA A 328 9.38 9.34 48.48
C ALA A 328 10.15 10.47 47.77
N SER A 329 10.33 11.60 48.46
CA SER A 329 11.25 12.67 48.05
C SER A 329 12.65 12.08 47.82
N ARG A 330 13.30 12.40 46.68
CA ARG A 330 14.73 12.15 46.51
C ARG A 330 15.44 12.94 47.60
N ARG A 331 15.94 12.26 48.64
CA ARG A 331 16.89 12.88 49.57
C ARG A 331 18.04 13.45 48.73
N PRO A 332 18.45 14.71 48.94
CA PRO A 332 19.69 15.19 48.39
C PRO A 332 20.79 14.23 48.85
N VAL A 333 21.67 13.84 47.94
CA VAL A 333 22.91 13.18 48.32
C VAL A 333 23.68 14.23 49.11
N ASP A 334 23.70 14.10 50.43
CA ASP A 334 24.61 14.86 51.27
C ASP A 334 26.03 14.52 50.82
N GLN A 335 26.68 15.50 50.20
CA GLN A 335 28.12 15.57 50.21
C GLN A 335 28.56 15.91 51.63
N GLN A 336 28.91 14.88 52.39
CA GLN A 336 29.80 14.94 53.55
C GLN A 336 30.82 13.81 53.28
N GLY A 337 32.12 14.02 53.14
CA GLY A 337 32.99 15.07 53.67
C GLY A 337 34.04 14.37 54.55
N ALA A 338 35.20 14.08 53.97
CA ALA A 338 36.53 13.95 54.59
C ALA A 338 37.51 13.38 53.56
#